data_AF-A0A1R4LNK5-F1
#
_entry.id   AF-A0A1R4LNK5-F1
#
_cell.length_a   1.000
_cell.length_b   1.000
_cell.length_c   1.000
_cell.angle_alpha   90.00
_cell.angle_beta   90.00
_cell.angle_gamma   90.00
#
_symmetry.space_group_name_H-M   'P 1'
#
loop_
_entity.id
_entity.type
_entity.pdbx_description
1 polymer ?
#
loop_
_entity_poly.entity_id
_entity_poly.type
_entity_poly.pdbx_seq_one_letter_code
_entity_poly.pdbx_strand_id
1 'polypeptide(L)'
;MNRLFSQFAPQSTSFEQCIKCTVCTAYCPVSKANPDYPGPKQCGPDGERLRIKNPAYYDEALKYCTNCKRCETACPSGVKIGDMIAVARGKYGQEPLNPKRIRDYVLSHTDLFGTLASPLAPVINATTALPMVKKAMHRMIGVDQHKSLPKYSHGTFRRWFRQNCADQARYQHQVTYFHGCYVNYNHPQLGKDFVKVMNAMNVGVRLLEREKCCGVPLMANGFHHKARQNAEANIQSMIAAVREDPTPILATSSTCSFTLQQEYPHVLGVDNTQVADKIEYVTRFLLRSFMNGQQPVMKPLNLNVVYHTPCHLERSGQAIFTIELLKMIPGVTVTVLDSECCGLAGTYGFKVENYPVSMKIGAHLFESIDQSGADLVITDCETCKWQIEENTRLEAIHPISLLAMAIQS
;
A
#
# COMPACT_ATOMS: atom_id res chain seq x y z
N MET A 1 44.90 15.54 -4.15
CA MET A 1 43.60 16.15 -4.52
C MET A 1 42.72 15.14 -5.25
N ASN A 2 42.20 14.10 -4.57
CA ASN A 2 41.32 13.10 -5.20
C ASN A 2 40.27 12.55 -4.21
N ARG A 3 39.69 13.43 -3.41
CA ARG A 3 38.53 13.12 -2.56
C ARG A 3 37.60 14.32 -2.66
N LEU A 4 36.62 14.27 -3.57
CA LEU A 4 35.45 15.17 -3.58
C LEU A 4 34.35 14.75 -4.58
N PHE A 5 34.64 13.94 -5.61
CA PHE A 5 33.60 13.51 -6.56
C PHE A 5 32.76 12.30 -6.12
N SER A 6 33.32 11.41 -5.29
CA SER A 6 32.63 10.13 -4.97
C SER A 6 31.58 10.21 -3.86
N GLN A 7 31.55 11.27 -3.05
CA GLN A 7 30.58 11.41 -1.95
C GLN A 7 29.20 11.93 -2.42
N PHE A 8 29.13 12.47 -3.64
CA PHE A 8 27.88 12.95 -4.25
C PHE A 8 27.37 12.04 -5.38
N ALA A 9 28.15 11.01 -5.75
CA ALA A 9 27.69 10.01 -6.72
C ALA A 9 26.54 9.22 -6.07
N PRO A 10 25.34 9.18 -6.69
CA PRO A 10 24.27 8.34 -6.19
C PRO A 10 24.75 6.88 -6.16
N GLN A 11 24.55 6.20 -5.03
CA GLN A 11 24.88 4.77 -4.89
C GLN A 11 24.12 3.88 -5.89
N SER A 12 23.12 4.42 -6.58
CA SER A 12 22.41 3.81 -7.69
C SER A 12 22.65 4.60 -8.99
N THR A 13 23.39 4.00 -9.92
CA THR A 13 23.53 4.47 -11.31
C THR A 13 22.37 4.01 -12.19
N SER A 14 21.26 3.54 -11.59
CA SER A 14 20.13 2.93 -12.31
C SER A 14 19.56 3.82 -13.42
N PHE A 15 19.60 5.14 -13.28
CA PHE A 15 19.10 6.03 -14.33
C PHE A 15 19.95 6.04 -15.60
N GLU A 16 21.25 5.75 -15.51
CA GLU A 16 22.13 5.65 -16.68
C GLU A 16 21.88 4.38 -17.48
N GLN A 17 21.21 3.38 -16.90
CA GLN A 17 20.74 2.20 -17.62
C GLN A 17 19.55 2.51 -18.54
N CYS A 18 18.95 3.71 -18.45
CA CYS A 18 17.83 4.09 -19.31
C CYS A 18 18.25 4.24 -20.77
N ILE A 19 17.84 3.29 -21.61
CA ILE A 19 18.04 3.27 -23.07
C ILE A 19 17.07 4.18 -23.86
N LYS A 20 16.28 5.01 -23.16
CA LYS A 20 15.37 6.01 -23.74
C LYS A 20 14.25 5.47 -24.66
N CYS A 21 13.89 4.19 -24.56
CA CYS A 21 12.87 3.53 -25.40
C CYS A 21 11.39 3.91 -25.17
N THR A 22 11.09 4.81 -24.21
CA THR A 22 9.74 5.33 -23.87
C THR A 22 8.66 4.33 -23.45
N VAL A 23 8.94 3.02 -23.38
CA VAL A 23 7.99 1.97 -22.92
C VAL A 23 7.33 2.33 -21.58
N CYS A 24 8.09 2.87 -20.64
CA CYS A 24 7.56 3.29 -19.34
C CYS A 24 6.43 4.32 -19.43
N THR A 25 6.41 5.16 -20.47
CA THR A 25 5.37 6.17 -20.70
C THR A 25 4.10 5.53 -21.26
N ALA A 26 4.25 4.56 -22.18
CA ALA A 26 3.11 3.80 -22.73
C ALA A 26 2.38 3.00 -21.64
N TYR A 27 3.10 2.45 -20.67
CA TYR A 27 2.54 1.71 -19.54
C TYR A 27 2.11 2.60 -18.36
N CYS A 28 2.28 3.92 -18.45
CA CYS A 28 1.96 4.82 -17.35
C CYS A 28 0.47 5.21 -17.37
N PRO A 29 -0.33 4.85 -16.35
CA PRO A 29 -1.74 5.23 -16.31
C PRO A 29 -1.92 6.75 -16.20
N VAL A 30 -1.00 7.44 -15.52
CA VAL A 30 -1.05 8.90 -15.37
C VAL A 30 -0.78 9.59 -16.70
N SER A 31 0.21 9.16 -17.48
CA SER A 31 0.48 9.75 -18.80
C SER A 31 -0.68 9.56 -19.77
N LYS A 32 -1.39 8.43 -19.68
CA LYS A 32 -2.59 8.18 -20.48
C LYS A 32 -3.75 9.10 -20.07
N ALA A 33 -3.90 9.38 -18.77
CA ALA A 33 -5.06 10.08 -18.22
C ALA A 33 -4.87 11.60 -18.03
N ASN A 34 -3.63 12.07 -17.94
CA ASN A 34 -3.27 13.46 -17.66
C ASN A 34 -2.26 14.00 -18.68
N PRO A 35 -2.66 14.89 -19.61
CA PRO A 35 -1.76 15.47 -20.61
C PRO A 35 -0.70 16.39 -19.99
N ASP A 36 -0.92 16.92 -18.79
CA ASP A 36 0.04 17.79 -18.10
C ASP A 36 1.18 17.00 -17.46
N TYR A 37 1.07 15.67 -17.39
CA TYR A 37 2.15 14.83 -16.89
C TYR A 37 3.12 14.47 -18.03
N PRO A 38 4.36 14.99 -18.03
CA PRO A 38 5.34 14.73 -19.10
C PRO A 38 5.81 13.27 -19.14
N GLY A 39 5.43 12.48 -18.13
CA GLY A 39 5.63 11.04 -18.11
C GLY A 39 6.80 10.59 -17.25
N PRO A 40 6.84 9.28 -16.95
CA PRO A 40 7.79 8.73 -15.99
C PRO A 40 9.24 8.83 -16.48
N LYS A 41 9.48 8.78 -17.80
CA LYS A 41 10.84 8.95 -18.35
C LYS A 41 11.40 10.34 -18.08
N GLN A 42 10.63 11.38 -18.37
CA GLN A 42 11.04 12.78 -18.18
C GLN A 42 11.14 13.12 -16.70
N CYS A 43 10.13 12.75 -15.90
CA CYS A 43 10.16 13.00 -14.45
C CYS A 43 11.25 12.19 -13.72
N GLY A 44 11.52 10.96 -14.17
CA GLY A 44 12.51 10.05 -13.59
C GLY A 44 13.90 10.22 -14.20
N PRO A 45 14.37 9.28 -15.04
CA PRO A 45 15.77 9.21 -15.47
C PRO A 45 16.28 10.41 -16.26
N ASP A 46 15.48 11.02 -17.12
CA ASP A 46 15.94 12.18 -17.89
C ASP A 46 16.02 13.44 -17.00
N GLY A 47 15.01 13.68 -16.18
CA GLY A 47 15.01 14.77 -15.21
C GLY A 47 16.07 14.61 -14.13
N GLU A 48 16.40 13.38 -13.72
CA GLU A 48 17.43 13.15 -12.72
C GLU A 48 18.81 13.59 -13.20
N ARG A 49 19.15 13.32 -14.47
CA ARG A 49 20.41 13.78 -15.08
C ARG A 49 20.58 15.31 -15.01
N LEU A 50 19.47 16.05 -14.97
CA LEU A 50 19.48 17.50 -14.77
C LEU A 50 19.55 17.86 -13.28
N ARG A 51 18.71 17.23 -12.44
CA ARG A 51 18.64 17.52 -11.00
C ARG A 51 19.94 17.26 -10.25
N ILE A 52 20.75 16.29 -10.67
CA ILE A 52 22.07 16.05 -10.05
C ILE A 52 23.06 17.20 -10.32
N LYS A 53 22.88 17.95 -11.41
CA LYS A 53 23.73 19.09 -11.76
C LYS A 53 23.25 20.37 -11.08
N ASN A 54 21.94 20.56 -11.03
CA ASN A 54 21.34 21.70 -10.35
C ASN A 54 19.96 21.32 -9.78
N PRO A 55 19.75 21.41 -8.45
CA PRO A 55 18.46 21.17 -7.80
C PRO A 55 17.30 21.99 -8.34
N ALA A 56 17.57 23.16 -8.95
CA ALA A 56 16.55 24.03 -9.54
C ALA A 56 15.81 23.40 -10.73
N TYR A 57 16.34 22.31 -11.32
CA TYR A 57 15.65 21.54 -12.35
C TYR A 57 14.61 20.54 -11.79
N TYR A 58 14.24 20.69 -10.52
CA TYR A 58 13.05 20.01 -10.00
C TYR A 58 11.79 20.55 -10.68
N ASP A 59 10.93 19.63 -11.10
CA ASP A 59 9.67 19.93 -11.77
C ASP A 59 8.50 19.49 -10.89
N GLU A 60 7.57 20.39 -10.67
CA GLU A 60 6.34 20.16 -9.92
C GLU A 60 5.47 19.06 -10.55
N ALA A 61 5.61 18.81 -11.85
CA ALA A 61 4.92 17.72 -12.55
C ALA A 61 5.27 16.32 -11.99
N LEU A 62 6.37 16.19 -11.23
CA LEU A 62 6.67 14.96 -10.48
C LEU A 62 5.55 14.58 -9.50
N LYS A 63 4.77 15.55 -9.02
CA LYS A 63 3.64 15.32 -8.09
C LYS A 63 2.46 14.62 -8.73
N TYR A 64 2.35 14.61 -10.06
CA TYR A 64 1.32 13.83 -10.75
C TYR A 64 1.60 12.32 -10.72
N CYS A 65 2.84 11.91 -10.47
CA CYS A 65 3.19 10.50 -10.38
C CYS A 65 2.51 9.83 -9.18
N THR A 66 1.77 8.76 -9.45
CA THR A 66 1.06 7.93 -8.46
C THR A 66 1.97 6.93 -7.74
N ASN A 67 3.24 6.81 -8.14
CA ASN A 67 4.20 5.83 -7.61
C ASN A 67 3.70 4.37 -7.65
N CYS A 68 2.87 4.03 -8.65
CA CYS A 68 2.32 2.68 -8.85
C CYS A 68 3.35 1.67 -9.39
N LYS A 69 4.55 2.13 -9.78
CA LYS A 69 5.68 1.31 -10.27
C LYS A 69 5.47 0.53 -11.57
N ARG A 70 4.33 0.68 -12.26
CA ARG A 70 4.09 0.06 -13.59
C ARG A 70 5.17 0.39 -14.61
N CYS A 71 5.70 1.62 -14.55
CA CYS A 71 6.83 2.06 -15.38
C CYS A 71 8.12 1.26 -15.15
N GLU A 72 8.32 0.75 -13.95
CA GLU A 72 9.49 -0.07 -13.60
C GLU A 72 9.28 -1.53 -14.02
N THR A 73 8.08 -2.08 -13.80
CA THR A 73 7.73 -3.43 -14.27
C THR A 73 7.92 -3.55 -15.79
N ALA A 74 7.55 -2.52 -16.55
CA ALA A 74 7.69 -2.50 -18.00
C ALA A 74 9.11 -2.14 -18.50
N CYS A 75 10.04 -1.75 -17.62
CA CYS A 75 11.35 -1.27 -18.05
C CYS A 75 12.29 -2.44 -18.39
N PRO A 76 12.73 -2.60 -19.66
CA PRO A 76 13.62 -3.69 -20.05
C PRO A 76 15.02 -3.60 -19.42
N SER A 77 15.42 -2.39 -18.97
CA SER A 77 16.73 -2.13 -18.38
C SER A 77 16.71 -2.09 -16.85
N GLY A 78 15.56 -2.38 -16.22
CA GLY A 78 15.45 -2.41 -14.76
C GLY A 78 15.61 -1.05 -14.06
N VAL A 79 15.35 0.06 -14.77
CA VAL A 79 15.46 1.41 -14.20
C VAL A 79 14.39 1.62 -13.14
N LYS A 80 14.79 2.05 -11.93
CA LYS A 80 13.88 2.30 -10.79
C LYS A 80 13.20 3.67 -10.87
N ILE A 81 12.45 3.89 -11.95
CA ILE A 81 11.88 5.19 -12.31
C ILE A 81 10.98 5.78 -11.21
N GLY A 82 10.12 4.96 -10.60
CA GLY A 82 9.23 5.39 -9.53
C GLY A 82 9.98 5.77 -8.27
N ASP A 83 10.98 4.97 -7.87
CA ASP A 83 11.86 5.28 -6.72
C ASP A 83 12.56 6.63 -6.90
N MET A 84 13.11 6.86 -8.10
CA MET A 84 13.77 8.13 -8.41
C MET A 84 12.84 9.33 -8.28
N ILE A 85 11.61 9.22 -8.81
CA ILE A 85 10.60 10.27 -8.68
C ILE A 85 10.25 10.49 -7.20
N ALA A 86 10.07 9.42 -6.42
CA ALA A 86 9.80 9.53 -4.99
C ALA A 86 10.94 10.23 -4.25
N VAL A 87 12.20 9.84 -4.49
CA VAL A 87 13.39 10.47 -3.89
C VAL A 87 13.47 11.96 -4.26
N ALA A 88 13.27 12.30 -5.54
CA ALA A 88 13.29 13.68 -6.00
C ALA A 88 12.19 14.53 -5.34
N ARG A 89 10.98 13.98 -5.18
CA ARG A 89 9.88 14.64 -4.45
C ARG A 89 10.23 14.88 -2.98
N GLY A 90 10.82 13.89 -2.31
CA GLY A 90 11.23 14.02 -0.92
C GLY A 90 12.37 15.01 -0.69
N LYS A 91 13.31 15.09 -1.65
CA LYS A 91 14.50 15.94 -1.54
C LYS A 91 14.23 17.40 -1.95
N TYR A 92 13.48 17.61 -3.01
CA TYR A 92 13.33 18.93 -3.65
C TYR A 92 11.90 19.48 -3.62
N GLY A 93 10.89 18.63 -3.45
CA GLY A 93 9.46 19.03 -3.46
C GLY A 93 8.97 19.68 -2.17
N GLN A 94 9.77 20.58 -1.59
CA GLN A 94 9.39 21.32 -0.39
C GLN A 94 8.34 22.37 -0.75
N GLU A 95 7.19 22.31 -0.08
CA GLU A 95 6.13 23.32 -0.24
C GLU A 95 6.11 24.26 0.95
N PRO A 96 5.87 25.57 0.73
CA PRO A 96 5.55 26.48 1.81
C PRO A 96 4.23 26.07 2.48
N LEU A 97 4.06 26.47 3.73
CA LEU A 97 2.82 26.25 4.48
C LEU A 97 1.63 26.85 3.72
N ASN A 98 0.69 25.99 3.35
CA ASN A 98 -0.54 26.36 2.66
C ASN A 98 -1.67 25.39 3.08
N PRO A 99 -2.95 25.72 2.79
CA PRO A 99 -4.07 24.85 3.20
C PRO A 99 -4.01 23.43 2.65
N LYS A 100 -3.49 23.23 1.43
CA LYS A 100 -3.29 21.89 0.83
C LYS A 100 -2.21 21.11 1.56
N ARG A 101 -1.17 21.78 2.08
CA ARG A 101 -0.14 21.16 2.91
C ARG A 101 -0.71 20.66 4.24
N ILE A 102 -1.70 21.37 4.81
CA ILE A 102 -2.45 20.92 5.99
C ILE A 102 -3.28 19.67 5.66
N ARG A 103 -4.01 19.66 4.54
CA ARG A 103 -4.68 18.44 4.03
C ARG A 103 -3.70 17.28 3.94
N ASP A 104 -2.59 17.49 3.25
CA ASP A 104 -1.59 16.46 3.00
C ASP A 104 -1.01 15.93 4.32
N TYR A 105 -0.78 16.81 5.30
CA TYR A 105 -0.36 16.42 6.64
C TYR A 105 -1.41 15.53 7.33
N VAL A 106 -2.69 15.93 7.32
CA VAL A 106 -3.77 15.16 7.95
C VAL A 106 -3.92 13.79 7.31
N LEU A 107 -3.96 13.72 5.98
CA LEU A 107 -4.15 12.47 5.25
C LEU A 107 -2.93 11.54 5.33
N SER A 108 -1.71 12.06 5.55
CA SER A 108 -0.50 11.25 5.60
C SER A 108 -0.11 10.75 6.98
N HIS A 109 -0.47 11.46 8.05
CA HIS A 109 -0.06 11.13 9.43
C HIS A 109 -1.05 10.17 10.09
N THR A 110 -1.22 9.00 9.48
CA THR A 110 -2.23 7.99 9.86
C THR A 110 -2.14 7.53 11.32
N ASP A 111 -0.92 7.35 11.87
CA ASP A 111 -0.75 6.97 13.28
C ASP A 111 -1.25 8.05 14.25
N LEU A 112 -0.94 9.32 13.95
CA LEU A 112 -1.34 10.46 14.79
C LEU A 112 -2.86 10.63 14.77
N PHE A 113 -3.44 10.80 13.59
CA PHE A 113 -4.87 11.03 13.46
C PHE A 113 -5.68 9.78 13.77
N GLY A 114 -5.18 8.57 13.48
CA GLY A 114 -5.80 7.32 13.90
C GLY A 114 -5.88 7.20 15.42
N THR A 115 -4.81 7.54 16.15
CA THR A 115 -4.81 7.52 17.62
C THR A 115 -5.80 8.52 18.22
N LEU A 116 -5.86 9.73 17.66
CA LEU A 116 -6.78 10.77 18.13
C LEU A 116 -8.24 10.47 17.75
N ALA A 117 -8.48 9.91 16.57
CA ALA A 117 -9.81 9.72 16.03
C ALA A 117 -10.50 8.44 16.49
N SER A 118 -9.76 7.35 16.75
CA SER A 118 -10.37 6.04 17.09
C SER A 118 -11.30 6.05 18.31
N PRO A 119 -10.99 6.78 19.41
CA PRO A 119 -11.92 6.89 20.55
C PRO A 119 -13.21 7.67 20.22
N LEU A 120 -13.15 8.58 19.24
CA LEU A 120 -14.26 9.44 18.81
C LEU A 120 -14.81 9.03 17.43
N ALA A 121 -14.51 7.81 16.98
CA ALA A 121 -14.76 7.37 15.61
C ALA A 121 -16.24 7.53 15.17
N PRO A 122 -17.26 7.18 15.98
CA PRO A 122 -18.65 7.38 15.58
C PRO A 122 -18.97 8.84 15.25
N VAL A 123 -18.48 9.78 16.07
CA VAL A 123 -18.71 11.22 15.89
C VAL A 123 -17.96 11.75 14.68
N ILE A 124 -16.68 11.38 14.53
CA ILE A 124 -15.83 11.83 13.42
C ILE A 124 -16.36 11.29 12.08
N ASN A 125 -16.74 10.01 12.03
CA ASN A 125 -17.29 9.40 10.82
C ASN A 125 -18.64 10.02 10.43
N ALA A 126 -19.52 10.27 11.41
CA ALA A 126 -20.81 10.92 11.15
C ALA A 126 -20.60 12.36 10.65
N THR A 127 -19.70 13.11 11.28
CA THR A 127 -19.41 14.51 10.94
C THR A 127 -18.79 14.64 9.54
N THR A 128 -17.80 13.82 9.23
CA THR A 128 -17.10 13.86 7.93
C THR A 128 -17.95 13.35 6.77
N ALA A 129 -19.03 12.61 7.05
CA ALA A 129 -20.01 12.19 6.06
C ALA A 129 -21.01 13.31 5.67
N LEU A 130 -21.17 14.36 6.47
CA LEU A 130 -22.14 15.43 6.21
C LEU A 130 -21.78 16.21 4.92
N PRO A 131 -22.75 16.45 4.00
CA PRO A 131 -22.49 17.17 2.75
C PRO A 131 -21.89 18.57 2.95
N MET A 132 -22.29 19.27 4.01
CA MET A 132 -21.75 20.59 4.35
C MET A 132 -20.27 20.53 4.73
N VAL A 133 -19.88 19.51 5.50
CA VAL A 133 -18.47 19.29 5.89
C VAL A 133 -17.63 18.90 4.69
N LYS A 134 -18.15 18.03 3.81
CA LYS A 134 -17.48 17.71 2.52
C LYS A 134 -17.25 18.95 1.65
N LYS A 135 -18.27 19.81 1.51
CA LYS A 135 -18.13 21.09 0.78
C LYS A 135 -17.12 22.03 1.43
N ALA A 136 -17.08 22.10 2.75
CA ALA A 136 -16.09 22.88 3.48
C ALA A 136 -14.67 22.35 3.25
N MET A 137 -14.45 21.04 3.39
CA MET A 137 -13.14 20.41 3.14
C MET A 137 -12.68 20.60 1.68
N HIS A 138 -13.60 20.52 0.73
CA HIS A 138 -13.33 20.79 -0.68
C HIS A 138 -12.82 22.21 -0.92
N ARG A 139 -13.53 23.21 -0.39
CA ARG A 139 -13.17 24.63 -0.59
C ARG A 139 -11.93 25.06 0.19
N MET A 140 -11.79 24.58 1.43
CA MET A 140 -10.77 25.07 2.35
C MET A 140 -9.43 24.37 2.18
N ILE A 141 -9.45 23.03 2.10
CA ILE A 141 -8.23 22.22 2.16
C ILE A 141 -8.04 21.35 0.90
N GLY A 142 -8.98 21.35 -0.04
CA GLY A 142 -8.85 20.70 -1.33
C GLY A 142 -9.04 19.18 -1.28
N VAL A 143 -9.88 18.65 -0.40
CA VAL A 143 -10.34 17.25 -0.47
C VAL A 143 -11.58 17.18 -1.37
N ASP A 144 -11.56 16.36 -2.41
CA ASP A 144 -12.68 16.29 -3.35
C ASP A 144 -13.99 15.89 -2.66
N GLN A 145 -15.08 16.60 -2.96
CA GLN A 145 -16.36 16.40 -2.30
C GLN A 145 -17.04 15.06 -2.65
N HIS A 146 -16.64 14.43 -3.75
CA HIS A 146 -17.11 13.10 -4.14
C HIS A 146 -16.41 11.99 -3.35
N LYS A 147 -15.31 12.32 -2.67
CA LYS A 147 -14.58 11.36 -1.83
C LYS A 147 -15.13 11.31 -0.42
N SER A 148 -15.11 10.11 0.14
CA SER A 148 -15.40 9.85 1.55
C SER A 148 -14.09 9.58 2.26
N LEU A 149 -13.82 10.32 3.33
CA LEU A 149 -12.62 10.06 4.12
C LEU A 149 -12.67 8.63 4.68
N PRO A 150 -11.50 7.95 4.77
CA PRO A 150 -11.42 6.63 5.38
C PRO A 150 -12.05 6.62 6.76
N LYS A 151 -13.07 5.78 6.95
CA LYS A 151 -13.75 5.64 8.24
C LYS A 151 -12.79 5.07 9.27
N TYR A 152 -12.81 5.64 10.48
CA TYR A 152 -12.11 5.07 11.62
C TYR A 152 -12.98 4.02 12.33
N SER A 153 -12.36 3.01 12.90
CA SER A 153 -13.02 2.03 13.77
C SER A 153 -13.09 2.56 15.19
N HIS A 154 -14.17 2.22 15.91
CA HIS A 154 -14.25 2.46 17.34
C HIS A 154 -13.34 1.45 18.06
N GLY A 155 -12.18 1.94 18.53
CA GLY A 155 -11.11 1.10 19.08
C GLY A 155 -10.16 0.53 18.01
N THR A 156 -9.03 -0.03 18.47
CA THR A 156 -7.92 -0.44 17.60
C THR A 156 -7.72 -1.95 17.59
N PHE A 157 -7.14 -2.48 16.50
CA PHE A 157 -6.73 -3.88 16.43
C PHE A 157 -5.77 -4.25 17.56
N ARG A 158 -4.75 -3.44 17.84
CA ARG A 158 -3.80 -3.70 18.95
C ARG A 158 -4.48 -3.86 20.30
N ARG A 159 -5.50 -3.03 20.59
CA ARG A 159 -6.26 -3.14 21.84
C ARG A 159 -7.06 -4.44 21.86
N TRP A 160 -7.77 -4.74 20.77
CA TRP A 160 -8.53 -5.99 20.66
C TRP A 160 -7.63 -7.22 20.82
N PHE A 161 -6.48 -7.26 20.14
CA PHE A 161 -5.54 -8.37 20.18
C PHE A 161 -5.05 -8.63 21.61
N ARG A 162 -4.66 -7.58 22.33
CA ARG A 162 -4.18 -7.70 23.72
C ARG A 162 -5.25 -8.23 24.69
N GLN A 163 -6.52 -7.99 24.39
CA GLN A 163 -7.64 -8.40 25.24
C GLN A 163 -8.15 -9.81 24.92
N ASN A 164 -8.03 -10.26 23.67
CA ASN A 164 -8.71 -11.47 23.18
C ASN A 164 -7.75 -12.59 22.77
N CYS A 165 -6.45 -12.30 22.63
CA CYS A 165 -5.47 -13.22 22.07
C CYS A 165 -4.39 -13.61 23.10
N ALA A 166 -4.78 -13.83 24.36
CA ALA A 166 -3.85 -14.20 25.44
C ALA A 166 -3.18 -15.57 25.20
N ASP A 167 -3.87 -16.48 24.50
CA ASP A 167 -3.40 -17.84 24.26
C ASP A 167 -2.44 -17.96 23.06
N GLN A 168 -2.12 -16.86 22.37
CA GLN A 168 -1.25 -16.90 21.19
C GLN A 168 0.14 -17.46 21.49
N ALA A 169 0.68 -17.22 22.69
CA ALA A 169 1.97 -17.75 23.11
C ALA A 169 1.97 -19.29 23.31
N ARG A 170 0.80 -19.94 23.35
CA ARG A 170 0.69 -21.41 23.52
C ARG A 170 0.92 -22.19 22.23
N TYR A 171 0.80 -21.54 21.07
CA TYR A 171 1.05 -22.19 19.80
C TYR A 171 2.55 -22.47 19.61
N GLN A 172 2.88 -23.68 19.19
CA GLN A 172 4.29 -24.08 18.98
C GLN A 172 4.93 -23.36 17.79
N HIS A 173 4.13 -23.01 16.77
CA HIS A 173 4.60 -22.29 15.59
C HIS A 173 4.08 -20.87 15.65
N GLN A 174 4.94 -19.90 15.33
CA GLN A 174 4.63 -18.48 15.45
C GLN A 174 4.92 -17.76 14.14
N VAL A 175 4.20 -16.67 13.92
CA VAL A 175 4.53 -15.66 12.89
C VAL A 175 4.45 -14.27 13.51
N THR A 176 5.27 -13.35 13.03
CA THR A 176 5.18 -11.94 13.41
C THR A 176 4.25 -11.22 12.44
N TYR A 177 3.26 -10.48 12.94
CA TYR A 177 2.32 -9.73 12.12
C TYR A 177 2.63 -8.24 12.12
N PHE A 178 3.01 -7.72 10.95
CA PHE A 178 3.02 -6.29 10.66
C PHE A 178 1.62 -5.89 10.17
N HIS A 179 0.80 -5.38 11.08
CA HIS A 179 -0.62 -5.15 10.80
C HIS A 179 -0.85 -3.86 9.99
N GLY A 180 0.03 -2.88 10.14
CA GLY A 180 -0.06 -1.57 9.49
C GLY A 180 -1.15 -0.67 10.07
N CYS A 181 -1.16 0.57 9.61
CA CYS A 181 -2.09 1.60 10.13
C CYS A 181 -3.56 1.33 9.77
N TYR A 182 -3.83 0.78 8.58
CA TYR A 182 -5.19 0.50 8.12
C TYR A 182 -5.90 -0.53 9.01
N VAL A 183 -5.28 -1.68 9.26
CA VAL A 183 -5.84 -2.70 10.16
C VAL A 183 -5.99 -2.14 11.56
N ASN A 184 -5.04 -1.31 12.02
CA ASN A 184 -5.13 -0.81 13.38
C ASN A 184 -6.26 0.18 13.61
N TYR A 185 -6.49 1.11 12.69
CA TYR A 185 -7.37 2.26 12.93
C TYR A 185 -8.63 2.30 12.06
N ASN A 186 -8.61 1.70 10.87
CA ASN A 186 -9.72 1.79 9.91
C ASN A 186 -10.51 0.49 9.82
N HIS A 187 -9.82 -0.65 9.77
CA HIS A 187 -10.44 -1.95 9.58
C HIS A 187 -9.81 -3.06 10.44
N PRO A 188 -10.00 -3.02 11.77
CA PRO A 188 -9.53 -4.07 12.67
C PRO A 188 -10.03 -5.47 12.34
N GLN A 189 -11.16 -5.60 11.66
CA GLN A 189 -11.73 -6.90 11.28
C GLN A 189 -10.73 -7.73 10.45
N LEU A 190 -10.01 -7.13 9.50
CA LEU A 190 -8.98 -7.84 8.74
C LEU A 190 -7.87 -8.44 9.61
N GLY A 191 -7.47 -7.74 10.68
CA GLY A 191 -6.50 -8.29 11.64
C GLY A 191 -7.07 -9.45 12.44
N LYS A 192 -8.36 -9.41 12.79
CA LYS A 192 -9.05 -10.54 13.45
C LYS A 192 -9.16 -11.74 12.52
N ASP A 193 -9.48 -11.50 11.26
CA ASP A 193 -9.55 -12.54 10.21
C ASP A 193 -8.18 -13.18 10.00
N PHE A 194 -7.11 -12.39 9.99
CA PHE A 194 -5.73 -12.90 9.95
C PHE A 194 -5.43 -13.83 11.14
N VAL A 195 -5.74 -13.41 12.37
CA VAL A 195 -5.56 -14.25 13.57
C VAL A 195 -6.40 -15.52 13.48
N LYS A 196 -7.65 -15.44 13.02
CA LYS A 196 -8.52 -16.61 12.82
C LYS A 196 -7.89 -17.61 11.85
N VAL A 197 -7.37 -17.14 10.72
CA VAL A 197 -6.73 -17.99 9.70
C VAL A 197 -5.47 -18.65 10.23
N MET A 198 -4.58 -17.90 10.87
CA MET A 198 -3.35 -18.46 11.44
C MET A 198 -3.65 -19.50 12.53
N ASN A 199 -4.56 -19.19 13.45
CA ASN A 199 -4.94 -20.11 14.52
C ASN A 199 -5.56 -21.41 14.00
N ALA A 200 -6.37 -21.34 12.93
CA ALA A 200 -6.95 -22.52 12.29
C ALA A 200 -5.90 -23.43 11.62
N MET A 201 -4.71 -22.88 11.32
CA MET A 201 -3.54 -23.62 10.84
C MET A 201 -2.60 -24.04 11.99
N ASN A 202 -3.03 -23.89 13.24
CA ASN A 202 -2.23 -24.12 14.44
C ASN A 202 -0.96 -23.24 14.51
N VAL A 203 -1.05 -22.01 14.00
CA VAL A 203 0.02 -21.00 14.04
C VAL A 203 -0.41 -19.82 14.90
N GLY A 204 0.39 -19.49 15.91
CA GLY A 204 0.22 -18.32 16.74
C GLY A 204 0.70 -17.05 16.05
N VAL A 205 0.10 -15.93 16.43
CA VAL A 205 0.44 -14.60 15.95
C VAL A 205 1.12 -13.80 17.04
N ARG A 206 2.21 -13.12 16.69
CA ARG A 206 2.91 -12.16 17.54
C ARG A 206 2.84 -10.78 16.92
N LEU A 207 2.74 -9.75 17.75
CA LEU A 207 2.82 -8.36 17.29
C LEU A 207 4.21 -7.80 17.56
N LEU A 208 4.67 -6.92 16.67
CA LEU A 208 5.85 -6.10 16.92
C LEU A 208 5.62 -5.18 18.11
N GLU A 209 6.61 -5.08 19.01
CA GLU A 209 6.54 -4.22 20.19
C GLU A 209 6.30 -2.74 19.80
N ARG A 210 7.00 -2.28 18.75
CA ARG A 210 6.97 -0.89 18.29
C ARG A 210 6.78 -0.79 16.79
N GLU A 211 5.57 -1.08 16.33
CA GLU A 211 5.21 -0.83 14.94
C GLU A 211 4.65 0.60 14.73
N LYS A 212 5.08 1.23 13.63
CA LYS A 212 4.58 2.48 13.03
C LYS A 212 4.04 2.20 11.63
N CYS A 213 3.25 3.12 11.08
CA CYS A 213 2.86 3.11 9.67
C CYS A 213 4.10 2.91 8.77
N CYS A 214 3.97 2.08 7.71
CA CYS A 214 5.03 1.81 6.72
C CYS A 214 5.54 3.06 5.99
N GLY A 215 4.85 4.20 6.10
CA GLY A 215 5.33 5.48 5.59
C GLY A 215 4.92 5.82 4.16
N VAL A 216 4.21 4.94 3.44
CA VAL A 216 3.73 5.25 2.07
C VAL A 216 2.89 6.51 1.99
N PRO A 217 1.90 6.76 2.88
CA PRO A 217 1.16 8.02 2.85
C PRO A 217 2.05 9.25 3.07
N LEU A 218 3.10 9.13 3.89
CA LEU A 218 4.07 10.20 4.15
C LEU A 218 4.94 10.46 2.90
N MET A 219 5.48 9.40 2.28
CA MET A 219 6.26 9.50 1.04
C MET A 219 5.43 10.11 -0.10
N ALA A 220 4.21 9.64 -0.28
CA ALA A 220 3.28 10.14 -1.29
C ALA A 220 2.89 11.61 -1.10
N ASN A 221 3.17 12.21 0.06
CA ASN A 221 2.92 13.61 0.37
C ASN A 221 4.21 14.40 0.66
N GLY A 222 5.39 13.84 0.37
CA GLY A 222 6.67 14.54 0.54
C GLY A 222 7.16 14.67 1.99
N PHE A 223 6.55 13.98 2.95
CA PHE A 223 7.00 13.93 4.35
C PHE A 223 8.08 12.84 4.56
N HIS A 224 9.12 12.83 3.71
CA HIS A 224 10.13 11.76 3.68
C HIS A 224 10.94 11.65 4.98
N HIS A 225 11.24 12.77 5.64
CA HIS A 225 11.94 12.74 6.92
C HIS A 225 11.14 11.95 7.98
N LYS A 226 9.83 12.19 8.06
CA LYS A 226 8.97 11.45 8.98
C LYS A 226 8.79 9.98 8.55
N ALA A 227 8.68 9.72 7.23
CA ALA A 227 8.63 8.36 6.71
C ALA A 227 9.90 7.57 7.09
N ARG A 228 11.07 8.19 6.98
CA ARG A 228 12.36 7.61 7.39
C ARG A 228 12.39 7.27 8.88
N GLN A 229 11.95 8.18 9.75
CA GLN A 229 11.85 7.90 11.20
C GLN A 229 10.94 6.70 11.50
N ASN A 230 9.80 6.59 10.80
CA ASN A 230 8.91 5.43 10.94
C ASN A 230 9.57 4.14 10.46
N ALA A 231 10.29 4.20 9.33
CA ALA A 231 11.02 3.07 8.77
C ALA A 231 12.13 2.58 9.73
N GLU A 232 12.93 3.49 10.29
CA GLU A 232 13.96 3.17 11.28
C GLU A 232 13.38 2.50 12.52
N ALA A 233 12.28 3.02 13.07
CA ALA A 233 11.58 2.41 14.21
C ALA A 233 11.04 1.01 13.89
N ASN A 234 10.46 0.83 12.70
CA ASN A 234 9.95 -0.45 12.23
C ASN A 234 11.07 -1.49 12.07
N ILE A 235 12.17 -1.13 11.42
CA ILE A 235 13.32 -2.03 11.23
C ILE A 235 13.93 -2.42 12.58
N GLN A 236 14.09 -1.47 13.51
CA GLN A 236 14.56 -1.78 14.86
C GLN A 236 13.64 -2.79 15.57
N SER A 237 12.32 -2.60 15.49
CA SER A 237 11.36 -3.53 16.09
C SER A 237 11.37 -4.90 15.41
N MET A 238 11.56 -4.97 14.09
CA MET A 238 11.64 -6.22 13.34
C MET A 238 12.92 -6.99 13.66
N ILE A 239 14.06 -6.30 13.75
CA ILE A 239 15.34 -6.91 14.15
C ILE A 239 15.22 -7.50 15.55
N ALA A 240 14.61 -6.78 16.49
CA ALA A 240 14.37 -7.31 17.83
C ALA A 240 13.51 -8.57 17.81
N ALA A 241 12.40 -8.57 17.06
CA ALA A 241 11.51 -9.72 16.93
C ALA A 241 12.21 -10.94 16.31
N VAL A 242 12.95 -10.75 15.21
CA VAL A 242 13.68 -11.84 14.52
C VAL A 242 14.81 -12.40 15.38
N ARG A 243 15.46 -11.57 16.21
CA ARG A 243 16.48 -12.04 17.16
C ARG A 243 15.90 -12.87 18.29
N GLU A 244 14.71 -12.52 18.75
CA GLU A 244 14.00 -13.29 19.79
C GLU A 244 13.50 -14.62 19.22
N ASP A 245 12.94 -14.60 18.01
CA ASP A 245 12.38 -15.75 17.32
C ASP A 245 12.40 -15.52 15.80
N PRO A 246 13.20 -16.29 15.03
CA PRO A 246 13.46 -16.02 13.60
C PRO A 246 12.31 -16.45 12.68
N THR A 247 11.09 -16.01 13.01
CA THR A 247 9.86 -16.29 12.26
C THR A 247 9.63 -15.29 11.14
N PRO A 248 8.85 -15.66 10.09
CA PRO A 248 8.43 -14.72 9.07
C PRO A 248 7.65 -13.54 9.65
N ILE A 249 7.88 -12.36 9.09
CA ILE A 249 7.12 -11.14 9.34
C ILE A 249 6.12 -10.98 8.20
N LEU A 250 4.85 -11.26 8.48
CA LEU A 250 3.77 -11.21 7.51
C LEU A 250 3.06 -9.86 7.58
N ALA A 251 2.68 -9.33 6.41
CA ALA A 251 1.75 -8.21 6.32
C ALA A 251 0.59 -8.57 5.38
N THR A 252 -0.60 -8.06 5.71
CA THR A 252 -1.79 -8.20 4.86
C THR A 252 -1.80 -7.16 3.74
N SER A 253 -1.32 -5.94 3.99
CA SER A 253 -1.22 -4.93 2.93
C SER A 253 -0.04 -5.23 2.00
N SER A 254 -0.36 -5.49 0.73
CA SER A 254 0.64 -5.63 -0.34
C SER A 254 1.54 -4.40 -0.49
N THR A 255 0.99 -3.21 -0.25
CA THR A 255 1.73 -1.94 -0.24
C THR A 255 2.72 -1.90 0.92
N CYS A 256 2.30 -2.28 2.14
CA CYS A 256 3.23 -2.37 3.27
C CYS A 256 4.36 -3.37 3.00
N SER A 257 4.06 -4.60 2.56
CA SER A 257 5.08 -5.61 2.24
C SER A 257 6.09 -5.10 1.20
N PHE A 258 5.59 -4.50 0.11
CA PHE A 258 6.45 -3.95 -0.95
C PHE A 258 7.37 -2.85 -0.41
N THR A 259 6.82 -1.89 0.33
CA THR A 259 7.60 -0.76 0.83
C THR A 259 8.65 -1.18 1.86
N LEU A 260 8.26 -2.05 2.80
CA LEU A 260 9.16 -2.58 3.84
C LEU A 260 10.35 -3.34 3.23
N GLN A 261 10.09 -4.16 2.21
CA GLN A 261 11.10 -5.04 1.62
C GLN A 261 11.95 -4.33 0.55
N GLN A 262 11.33 -3.48 -0.28
CA GLN A 262 11.94 -2.94 -1.50
C GLN A 262 12.20 -1.43 -1.42
N GLU A 263 11.27 -0.62 -0.93
CA GLU A 263 11.41 0.85 -1.03
C GLU A 263 12.23 1.47 0.12
N TYR A 264 12.26 0.88 1.31
CA TYR A 264 13.03 1.42 2.45
C TYR A 264 14.50 1.76 2.11
N PRO A 265 15.31 0.84 1.54
CA PRO A 265 16.70 1.14 1.23
C PRO A 265 16.83 2.16 0.08
N HIS A 266 15.94 2.13 -0.91
CA HIS A 266 16.08 2.92 -2.14
C HIS A 266 15.45 4.31 -2.07
N VAL A 267 14.35 4.46 -1.33
CA VAL A 267 13.57 5.70 -1.25
C VAL A 267 13.85 6.46 0.05
N LEU A 268 14.05 5.74 1.16
CA LEU A 268 14.27 6.34 2.49
C LEU A 268 15.71 6.25 2.98
N GLY A 269 16.56 5.45 2.33
CA GLY A 269 17.94 5.22 2.75
C GLY A 269 18.03 4.48 4.09
N VAL A 270 17.03 3.66 4.41
CA VAL A 270 16.99 2.84 5.63
C VAL A 270 17.38 1.42 5.27
N ASP A 271 18.48 0.95 5.82
CA ASP A 271 18.95 -0.42 5.65
C ASP A 271 17.95 -1.41 6.29
N ASN A 272 17.52 -2.39 5.50
CA ASN A 272 16.64 -3.48 5.92
C ASN A 272 17.26 -4.87 5.75
N THR A 273 18.56 -4.96 5.41
CA THR A 273 19.24 -6.23 5.05
C THR A 273 19.11 -7.32 6.11
N GLN A 274 19.06 -6.96 7.40
CA GLN A 274 18.91 -7.91 8.51
C GLN A 274 17.52 -8.58 8.60
N VAL A 275 16.50 -8.03 7.92
CA VAL A 275 15.11 -8.51 8.03
C VAL A 275 14.39 -8.64 6.69
N ALA A 276 15.00 -8.20 5.59
CA ALA A 276 14.39 -8.18 4.26
C ALA A 276 13.96 -9.57 3.78
N ASP A 277 14.72 -10.62 4.13
CA ASP A 277 14.42 -12.03 3.82
C ASP A 277 13.34 -12.63 4.73
N LYS A 278 13.02 -11.96 5.86
CA LYS A 278 11.96 -12.37 6.78
C LYS A 278 10.62 -11.71 6.46
N ILE A 279 10.61 -10.59 5.76
CA ILE A 279 9.38 -9.90 5.35
C ILE A 279 8.73 -10.67 4.20
N GLU A 280 7.51 -11.13 4.39
CA GLU A 280 6.79 -11.94 3.40
C GLU A 280 5.34 -11.45 3.20
N TYR A 281 4.84 -11.62 1.97
CA TYR A 281 3.44 -11.41 1.65
C TYR A 281 2.62 -12.56 2.23
N VAL A 282 1.55 -12.24 2.97
CA VAL A 282 0.76 -13.27 3.67
C VAL A 282 0.25 -14.36 2.72
N THR A 283 -0.14 -14.03 1.49
CA THR A 283 -0.68 -14.99 0.53
C THR A 283 0.37 -15.96 0.00
N ARG A 284 1.64 -15.53 -0.13
CA ARG A 284 2.76 -16.42 -0.46
C ARG A 284 3.05 -17.41 0.67
N PHE A 285 3.06 -16.92 1.91
CA PHE A 285 3.23 -17.77 3.08
C PHE A 285 2.12 -18.84 3.14
N LEU A 286 0.86 -18.41 3.01
CA LEU A 286 -0.30 -19.29 3.07
C LEU A 286 -0.31 -20.32 1.97
N LEU A 287 -0.08 -19.93 0.71
CA LEU A 287 -0.06 -20.88 -0.40
C LEU A 287 1.02 -21.95 -0.19
N ARG A 288 2.23 -21.55 0.24
CA ARG A 288 3.30 -22.51 0.57
C ARG A 288 2.85 -23.48 1.67
N SER A 289 2.25 -22.98 2.74
CA SER A 289 1.73 -23.84 3.82
C SER A 289 0.63 -24.79 3.34
N PHE A 290 -0.29 -24.30 2.50
CA PHE A 290 -1.39 -25.12 1.97
C PHE A 290 -0.86 -26.25 1.09
N MET A 291 0.10 -25.95 0.21
CA MET A 291 0.78 -26.95 -0.63
C MET A 291 1.55 -28.00 0.18
N ASN A 292 1.96 -27.67 1.41
CA ASN A 292 2.60 -28.59 2.34
C ASN A 292 1.59 -29.35 3.24
N GLY A 293 0.29 -29.28 2.94
CA GLY A 293 -0.75 -29.98 3.70
C GLY A 293 -1.15 -29.30 5.01
N GLN A 294 -0.74 -28.05 5.25
CA GLN A 294 -1.03 -27.30 6.48
C GLN A 294 -2.24 -26.36 6.30
N GLN A 295 -3.09 -26.61 5.30
CA GLN A 295 -4.31 -25.84 5.09
C GLN A 295 -5.32 -26.11 6.21
N PRO A 296 -6.09 -25.09 6.64
CA PRO A 296 -7.15 -25.30 7.63
C PRO A 296 -8.32 -26.08 6.99
N VAL A 297 -9.19 -26.63 7.84
CA VAL A 297 -10.46 -27.21 7.37
C VAL A 297 -11.37 -26.08 6.88
N MET A 298 -11.80 -26.17 5.62
CA MET A 298 -12.63 -25.16 4.96
C MET A 298 -13.98 -25.74 4.53
N LYS A 299 -15.05 -24.96 4.72
CA LYS A 299 -16.36 -25.18 4.11
C LYS A 299 -16.45 -24.49 2.74
N PRO A 300 -17.27 -24.99 1.81
CA PRO A 300 -17.51 -24.30 0.56
C PRO A 300 -18.20 -22.96 0.78
N LEU A 301 -17.79 -21.95 0.00
CA LEU A 301 -18.44 -20.63 0.00
C LEU A 301 -19.49 -20.48 -1.11
N ASN A 302 -19.34 -21.19 -2.24
CA ASN A 302 -20.21 -21.09 -3.41
C ASN A 302 -20.35 -19.65 -3.93
N LEU A 303 -19.21 -18.96 -4.12
CA LEU A 303 -19.13 -17.57 -4.56
C LEU A 303 -18.39 -17.45 -5.88
N ASN A 304 -18.86 -16.58 -6.76
CA ASN A 304 -18.13 -16.10 -7.92
C ASN A 304 -17.47 -14.77 -7.56
N VAL A 305 -16.15 -14.70 -7.65
CA VAL A 305 -15.40 -13.50 -7.27
C VAL A 305 -14.54 -13.00 -8.42
N VAL A 306 -14.41 -11.68 -8.52
CA VAL A 306 -13.39 -11.06 -9.38
C VAL A 306 -12.19 -10.63 -8.56
N TYR A 307 -10.99 -10.84 -9.09
CA TYR A 307 -9.74 -10.45 -8.44
C TYR A 307 -9.12 -9.24 -9.14
N HIS A 308 -8.87 -8.17 -8.38
CA HIS A 308 -8.12 -7.00 -8.81
C HIS A 308 -6.70 -7.03 -8.25
N THR A 309 -5.71 -7.14 -9.13
CA THR A 309 -4.28 -7.16 -8.80
C THR A 309 -3.75 -5.75 -8.43
N PRO A 310 -3.32 -5.50 -7.18
CA PRO A 310 -2.73 -4.23 -6.81
C PRO A 310 -1.37 -3.98 -7.48
N CYS A 311 -1.07 -2.72 -7.82
CA CYS A 311 0.14 -2.37 -8.59
C CYS A 311 1.46 -2.74 -7.87
N HIS A 312 1.51 -2.65 -6.53
CA HIS A 312 2.71 -3.03 -5.77
C HIS A 312 2.88 -4.55 -5.67
N LEU A 313 1.79 -5.32 -5.70
CA LEU A 313 1.81 -6.78 -5.73
C LEU A 313 2.22 -7.30 -7.12
N GLU A 314 1.74 -6.64 -8.18
CA GLU A 314 2.18 -6.86 -9.56
C GLU A 314 3.69 -6.62 -9.70
N ARG A 315 4.17 -5.46 -9.22
CA ARG A 315 5.58 -5.06 -9.31
C ARG A 315 6.52 -6.05 -8.60
N SER A 316 6.08 -6.69 -7.52
CA SER A 316 6.86 -7.67 -6.78
C SER A 316 6.71 -9.10 -7.30
N GLY A 317 5.89 -9.32 -8.35
CA GLY A 317 5.64 -10.63 -8.94
C GLY A 317 4.87 -11.58 -8.01
N GLN A 318 4.10 -11.04 -7.05
CA GLN A 318 3.48 -11.83 -5.99
C GLN A 318 2.00 -12.16 -6.26
N ALA A 319 1.41 -11.55 -7.29
CA ALA A 319 -0.01 -11.73 -7.61
C ALA A 319 -0.41 -13.20 -7.82
N ILE A 320 0.49 -14.00 -8.42
CA ILE A 320 0.23 -15.42 -8.67
C ILE A 320 -0.04 -16.21 -7.39
N PHE A 321 0.64 -15.88 -6.27
CA PHE A 321 0.42 -16.58 -5.01
C PHE A 321 -0.97 -16.30 -4.44
N THR A 322 -1.46 -15.07 -4.60
CA THR A 322 -2.84 -14.74 -4.21
C THR A 322 -3.84 -15.46 -5.11
N ILE A 323 -3.65 -15.44 -6.43
CA ILE A 323 -4.57 -16.08 -7.39
C ILE A 323 -4.69 -17.58 -7.12
N GLU A 324 -3.57 -18.28 -6.97
CA GLU A 324 -3.57 -19.72 -6.71
C GLU A 324 -4.14 -20.05 -5.33
N LEU A 325 -3.86 -19.24 -4.29
CA LEU A 325 -4.48 -19.40 -2.97
C LEU A 325 -6.01 -19.27 -3.02
N LEU A 326 -6.54 -18.31 -3.77
CA LEU A 326 -7.98 -18.12 -3.91
C LEU A 326 -8.66 -19.32 -4.58
N LYS A 327 -8.02 -19.93 -5.58
CA LYS A 327 -8.51 -21.15 -6.25
C LYS A 327 -8.55 -22.38 -5.32
N MET A 328 -7.80 -22.37 -4.22
CA MET A 328 -7.83 -23.45 -3.24
C MET A 328 -9.02 -23.37 -2.27
N ILE A 329 -9.80 -22.28 -2.29
CA ILE A 329 -10.97 -22.12 -1.41
C ILE A 329 -12.15 -22.91 -2.02
N PRO A 330 -12.70 -23.92 -1.32
CA PRO A 330 -13.78 -24.73 -1.86
C PRO A 330 -14.99 -23.89 -2.27
N GLY A 331 -15.56 -24.18 -3.44
CA GLY A 331 -16.73 -23.48 -3.96
C GLY A 331 -16.50 -22.01 -4.36
N VAL A 332 -15.26 -21.53 -4.44
CA VAL A 332 -14.98 -20.19 -4.98
C VAL A 332 -14.55 -20.30 -6.43
N THR A 333 -15.24 -19.59 -7.32
CA THR A 333 -14.83 -19.40 -8.72
C THR A 333 -14.15 -18.04 -8.84
N VAL A 334 -12.92 -18.01 -9.33
CA VAL A 334 -12.10 -16.78 -9.41
C VAL A 334 -11.93 -16.34 -10.85
N THR A 335 -12.37 -15.12 -11.17
CA THR A 335 -12.07 -14.43 -12.43
C THR A 335 -11.04 -13.34 -12.19
N VAL A 336 -9.86 -13.46 -12.80
CA VAL A 336 -8.80 -12.44 -12.67
C VAL A 336 -9.08 -11.33 -13.67
N LEU A 337 -9.19 -10.09 -13.19
CA LEU A 337 -9.35 -8.92 -14.05
C LEU A 337 -8.02 -8.48 -14.66
N ASP A 338 -8.08 -7.70 -15.73
CA ASP A 338 -6.88 -7.07 -16.30
C ASP A 338 -6.14 -6.26 -15.24
N SER A 339 -4.81 -6.39 -15.23
CA SER A 339 -3.96 -5.68 -14.29
C SER A 339 -3.93 -4.19 -14.65
N GLU A 340 -4.80 -3.41 -14.01
CA GLU A 340 -4.91 -1.96 -14.15
C GLU A 340 -4.64 -1.22 -12.82
N CYS A 341 -4.52 0.10 -12.87
CA CYS A 341 -4.41 0.90 -11.65
C CYS A 341 -5.80 1.36 -11.23
N CYS A 342 -6.16 1.22 -9.94
CA CYS A 342 -7.44 1.73 -9.44
C CYS A 342 -7.54 3.27 -9.46
N GLY A 343 -6.40 3.97 -9.56
CA GLY A 343 -6.32 5.43 -9.66
C GLY A 343 -6.25 6.17 -8.33
N LEU A 344 -6.45 5.53 -7.17
CA LEU A 344 -6.46 6.24 -5.88
C LEU A 344 -5.06 6.61 -5.36
N ALA A 345 -4.10 5.68 -5.48
CA ALA A 345 -2.70 5.83 -5.10
C ALA A 345 -2.49 6.55 -3.74
N GLY A 346 -2.95 5.90 -2.67
CA GLY A 346 -2.92 6.46 -1.32
C GLY A 346 -3.88 7.64 -1.18
N THR A 347 -3.33 8.86 -1.23
CA THR A 347 -4.10 10.10 -1.06
C THR A 347 -4.28 10.87 -2.37
N TYR A 348 -3.69 10.40 -3.48
CA TYR A 348 -3.69 11.11 -4.76
C TYR A 348 -5.12 11.43 -5.23
N GLY A 349 -5.99 10.43 -5.29
CA GLY A 349 -7.38 10.60 -5.73
C GLY A 349 -8.29 11.36 -4.76
N PHE A 350 -7.84 11.66 -3.55
CA PHE A 350 -8.57 12.53 -2.61
C PHE A 350 -8.42 14.01 -2.92
N LYS A 351 -7.39 14.39 -3.70
CA LYS A 351 -7.06 15.79 -3.95
C LYS A 351 -7.89 16.31 -5.12
N VAL A 352 -8.53 17.48 -4.96
CA VAL A 352 -9.37 18.11 -6.00
C VAL A 352 -8.63 18.21 -7.33
N GLU A 353 -7.36 18.61 -7.29
CA GLU A 353 -6.52 18.75 -8.48
C GLU A 353 -6.26 17.42 -9.24
N ASN A 354 -6.41 16.28 -8.57
CA ASN A 354 -6.09 14.96 -9.13
C ASN A 354 -7.32 14.08 -9.30
N TYR A 355 -8.47 14.43 -8.72
CA TYR A 355 -9.68 13.61 -8.74
C TYR A 355 -10.13 13.23 -10.16
N PRO A 356 -10.22 14.16 -11.14
CA PRO A 356 -10.61 13.79 -12.51
C PRO A 356 -9.65 12.80 -13.16
N VAL A 357 -8.33 12.93 -12.92
CA VAL A 357 -7.32 12.01 -13.44
C VAL A 357 -7.42 10.66 -12.74
N SER A 358 -7.61 10.64 -11.42
CA SER A 358 -7.83 9.42 -10.63
C SER A 358 -9.02 8.60 -11.16
N MET A 359 -10.13 9.27 -11.46
CA MET A 359 -11.31 8.63 -12.04
C MET A 359 -11.07 8.09 -13.45
N LYS A 360 -10.38 8.86 -14.32
CA LYS A 360 -10.01 8.38 -15.66
C LYS A 360 -9.09 7.16 -15.62
N ILE A 361 -8.16 7.10 -14.66
CA ILE A 361 -7.26 5.96 -14.49
C ILE A 361 -8.04 4.69 -14.13
N GLY A 362 -8.99 4.77 -13.19
CA GLY A 362 -9.74 3.62 -12.70
C GLY A 362 -10.97 3.22 -13.52
N ALA A 363 -11.38 4.02 -14.50
CA ALA A 363 -12.68 3.86 -15.18
C ALA A 363 -12.93 2.46 -15.75
N HIS A 364 -11.96 1.89 -16.48
CA HIS A 364 -12.10 0.57 -17.11
C HIS A 364 -12.16 -0.57 -16.08
N LEU A 365 -11.41 -0.44 -14.98
CA LEU A 365 -11.51 -1.37 -13.85
C LEU A 365 -12.92 -1.36 -13.25
N PHE A 366 -13.49 -0.17 -13.02
CA PHE A 366 -14.83 -0.05 -12.44
C PHE A 366 -15.90 -0.64 -13.36
N GLU A 367 -15.80 -0.35 -14.66
CA GLU A 367 -16.68 -0.92 -15.68
C GLU A 367 -16.60 -2.45 -15.71
N SER A 368 -15.38 -3.01 -15.71
CA SER A 368 -15.15 -4.46 -15.70
C SER A 368 -15.75 -5.12 -14.46
N ILE A 369 -15.63 -4.48 -13.30
CA ILE A 369 -16.21 -4.97 -12.04
C ILE A 369 -17.74 -4.97 -12.12
N ASP A 370 -18.36 -3.87 -12.55
CA ASP A 370 -19.82 -3.77 -12.60
C ASP A 370 -20.44 -4.74 -13.62
N GLN A 371 -19.74 -5.02 -14.72
CA GLN A 371 -20.16 -5.96 -15.76
C GLN A 371 -19.86 -7.44 -15.42
N SER A 372 -19.07 -7.71 -14.39
CA SER A 372 -18.60 -9.08 -14.08
C SER A 372 -19.69 -10.05 -13.62
N GLY A 373 -20.78 -9.55 -13.03
CA GLY A 373 -21.79 -10.39 -12.38
C GLY A 373 -21.29 -11.15 -11.15
N ALA A 374 -20.12 -10.78 -10.61
CA ALA A 374 -19.54 -11.41 -9.42
C ALA A 374 -20.26 -11.01 -8.12
N ASP A 375 -20.13 -11.84 -7.10
CA ASP A 375 -20.66 -11.61 -5.76
C ASP A 375 -19.78 -10.61 -4.98
N LEU A 376 -18.45 -10.69 -5.16
CA LEU A 376 -17.46 -9.89 -4.44
C LEU A 376 -16.27 -9.54 -5.32
N VAL A 377 -15.59 -8.43 -4.97
CA VAL A 377 -14.26 -8.09 -5.46
C VAL A 377 -13.21 -8.48 -4.43
N ILE A 378 -12.12 -9.08 -4.87
CA ILE A 378 -11.00 -9.46 -3.99
C ILE A 378 -9.77 -8.61 -4.33
N THR A 379 -9.11 -8.04 -3.31
CA THR A 379 -7.87 -7.26 -3.49
C THR A 379 -6.99 -7.20 -2.25
N ASP A 380 -5.66 -7.28 -2.41
CA ASP A 380 -4.66 -7.25 -1.33
C ASP A 380 -4.25 -5.81 -0.90
N CYS A 381 -5.03 -4.79 -1.30
CA CYS A 381 -4.70 -3.40 -1.05
C CYS A 381 -5.90 -2.63 -0.51
N GLU A 382 -5.74 -2.03 0.66
CA GLU A 382 -6.73 -1.22 1.36
C GLU A 382 -7.17 0.01 0.55
N THR A 383 -6.26 0.61 -0.22
CA THR A 383 -6.60 1.78 -1.05
C THR A 383 -7.33 1.36 -2.33
N CYS A 384 -7.02 0.19 -2.89
CA CYS A 384 -7.82 -0.37 -3.97
C CYS A 384 -9.24 -0.69 -3.49
N LYS A 385 -9.40 -1.28 -2.30
CA LYS A 385 -10.72 -1.50 -1.67
C LYS A 385 -11.54 -0.22 -1.61
N TRP A 386 -11.01 0.85 -1.01
CA TRP A 386 -11.75 2.12 -0.91
C TRP A 386 -12.14 2.68 -2.27
N GLN A 387 -11.22 2.64 -3.23
CA GLN A 387 -11.47 3.17 -4.56
C GLN A 387 -12.53 2.36 -5.31
N ILE A 388 -12.53 1.05 -5.16
CA ILE A 388 -13.50 0.17 -5.81
C ILE A 388 -14.87 0.38 -5.17
N GLU A 389 -14.98 0.31 -3.84
CA GLU A 389 -16.26 0.43 -3.12
C GLU A 389 -16.94 1.81 -3.28
N GLU A 390 -16.17 2.86 -3.54
CA GLU A 390 -16.75 4.18 -3.83
C GLU A 390 -17.29 4.32 -5.27
N ASN A 391 -16.87 3.45 -6.19
CA ASN A 391 -17.10 3.63 -7.63
C ASN A 391 -17.74 2.41 -8.32
N THR A 392 -18.05 1.35 -7.58
CA THR A 392 -18.76 0.16 -8.05
C THR A 392 -19.81 -0.26 -7.04
N ARG A 393 -20.71 -1.15 -7.44
CA ARG A 393 -21.77 -1.68 -6.54
C ARG A 393 -21.32 -2.83 -5.64
N LEU A 394 -20.13 -3.39 -5.88
CA LEU A 394 -19.67 -4.61 -5.21
C LEU A 394 -18.81 -4.27 -3.98
N GLU A 395 -18.99 -5.06 -2.93
CA GLU A 395 -18.10 -5.05 -1.78
C GLU A 395 -16.72 -5.61 -2.19
N ALA A 396 -15.65 -4.93 -1.77
CA ALA A 396 -14.30 -5.36 -2.01
C ALA A 396 -13.66 -5.87 -0.71
N ILE A 397 -13.25 -7.14 -0.64
CA ILE A 397 -12.64 -7.71 0.56
C ILE A 397 -11.22 -8.22 0.32
N HIS A 398 -10.49 -8.40 1.41
CA HIS A 398 -9.14 -8.94 1.37
C HIS A 398 -9.16 -10.48 1.20
N PRO A 399 -8.19 -11.10 0.50
CA PRO A 399 -8.10 -12.57 0.40
C PRO A 399 -8.19 -13.31 1.74
N ILE A 400 -7.58 -12.73 2.79
CA ILE A 400 -7.62 -13.28 4.16
C ILE A 400 -9.02 -13.26 4.77
N SER A 401 -9.81 -12.22 4.51
CA SER A 401 -11.20 -12.17 4.98
C SER A 401 -12.06 -13.21 4.26
N LEU A 402 -11.84 -13.43 2.96
CA LEU A 402 -12.51 -14.51 2.22
C LEU A 402 -12.13 -15.89 2.79
N LEU A 403 -10.85 -16.13 3.08
CA LEU A 403 -10.41 -17.36 3.74
C LEU A 403 -11.02 -17.51 5.14
N ALA A 404 -11.11 -16.44 5.92
CA ALA A 404 -11.72 -16.46 7.24
C ALA A 404 -13.21 -16.81 7.20
N MET A 405 -13.93 -16.45 6.13
CA MET A 405 -15.32 -16.89 5.89
C MET A 405 -15.40 -18.41 5.63
N ALA A 406 -14.39 -18.98 4.97
CA ALA A 406 -14.33 -20.40 4.62
C ALA A 406 -13.93 -21.31 5.79
N ILE A 407 -13.28 -20.79 6.83
CA ILE A 407 -12.87 -21.61 7.98
C ILE A 407 -14.10 -22.14 8.74
N GLN A 408 -14.13 -23.47 8.92
CA GLN A 408 -15.10 -24.13 9.80
C GLN A 408 -14.72 -23.85 11.26
N SER A 409 -15.67 -23.32 12.02
CA SER A 409 -15.51 -23.01 13.44
C SER A 409 -15.59 -24.26 14.30
#